data_AF-A0A9E4RZS6-F1
#
_entry.id   AF-A0A9E4RZS6-F1
#
_cell.length_a   1.000
_cell.length_b   1.000
_cell.length_c   1.000
_cell.angle_alpha   90.00
_cell.angle_beta   90.00
_cell.angle_gamma   90.00
#
_symmetry.space_group_name_H-M   'P 1'
#
loop_
_entity.id
_entity.type
_entity.pdbx_description
1 polymer ?
#
loop_
_entity_poly.entity_id
_entity_poly.type
_entity_poly.pdbx_seq_one_letter_code
_entity_poly.pdbx_strand_id
1 'polypeptide(L)'
;MQPTPYEPVRGFVEIEEGACCVGGKAGDSLEIETAFQASSPLGEVTQMRVRFGSRPFAEEQLTAAEWESFVPLKVFHIEIVINWVGYYVSVQYMDENGNLSAVYQGDISVEGHP
;
A
#
# COMPACT_ATOMS: atom_id res chain seq x y z
N MET A 1 -7.15 30.52 -7.14
CA MET A 1 -6.97 29.11 -7.54
C MET A 1 -5.55 28.74 -7.17
N GLN A 2 -5.38 27.83 -6.22
CA GLN A 2 -4.06 27.36 -5.81
C GLN A 2 -3.58 26.35 -6.85
N PRO A 3 -2.34 26.43 -7.36
CA PRO A 3 -1.83 25.45 -8.32
C PRO A 3 -1.79 24.07 -7.66
N THR A 4 -2.17 23.03 -8.43
CA THR A 4 -2.01 21.63 -7.99
C THR A 4 -0.53 21.37 -7.70
N PRO A 5 -0.20 20.74 -6.56
CA PRO A 5 1.18 20.32 -6.29
C PRO A 5 1.74 19.50 -7.45
N TYR A 6 2.96 19.82 -7.87
CA TYR A 6 3.65 19.04 -8.88
C TYR A 6 4.30 17.83 -8.21
N GLU A 7 3.75 16.65 -8.49
CA GLU A 7 4.23 15.36 -7.98
C GLU A 7 4.80 14.56 -9.16
N PRO A 8 6.13 14.61 -9.38
CA PRO A 8 6.74 13.95 -10.54
C PRO A 8 6.78 12.42 -10.38
N VAL A 9 6.82 11.93 -9.14
CA VAL A 9 6.84 10.50 -8.85
C VAL A 9 5.43 9.93 -9.02
N ARG A 10 5.32 8.93 -9.89
CA ARG A 10 4.09 8.16 -10.11
C ARG A 10 4.26 6.76 -9.58
N GLY A 11 3.17 6.18 -9.11
CA GLY A 11 3.19 4.81 -8.61
C GLY A 11 1.86 4.10 -8.69
N PHE A 12 1.88 2.88 -8.18
CA PHE A 12 0.77 1.95 -8.14
C PHE A 12 1.00 0.93 -7.03
N VAL A 13 -0.08 0.39 -6.48
CA VAL A 13 -0.06 -0.70 -5.50
C VAL A 13 -1.14 -1.69 -5.90
N GLU A 14 -0.79 -2.98 -5.92
CA GLU A 14 -1.69 -4.06 -6.28
C GLU A 14 -1.60 -5.17 -5.23
N ILE A 15 -2.75 -5.63 -4.76
CA ILE A 15 -2.85 -6.66 -3.73
C ILE A 15 -3.30 -7.94 -4.42
N GLU A 16 -2.62 -9.06 -4.16
CA GLU A 16 -3.00 -10.41 -4.61
C GLU A 16 -3.28 -10.48 -6.13
N GLU A 17 -2.39 -9.91 -6.95
CA GLU A 17 -2.52 -9.89 -8.42
C GLU A 17 -3.89 -9.33 -8.92
N GLY A 18 -4.51 -8.44 -8.14
CA GLY A 18 -5.81 -7.84 -8.46
C GLY A 18 -7.02 -8.73 -8.16
N ALA A 19 -6.87 -9.75 -7.30
CA ALA A 19 -7.97 -10.55 -6.80
C ALA A 19 -9.05 -9.67 -6.13
N CYS A 20 -10.32 -10.06 -6.27
CA CYS A 20 -11.42 -9.33 -5.61
C CYS A 20 -11.53 -9.65 -4.12
N CYS A 21 -11.11 -10.85 -3.72
CA CYS A 21 -11.14 -11.30 -2.35
C CYS A 21 -10.17 -12.45 -2.07
N VAL A 22 -9.81 -12.56 -0.80
CA VAL A 22 -9.09 -13.69 -0.20
C VAL A 22 -9.80 -14.09 1.09
N GLY A 23 -9.47 -15.24 1.66
CA GLY A 23 -10.12 -15.67 2.89
C GLY A 23 -9.64 -17.01 3.41
N GLY A 24 -10.23 -17.41 4.53
CA GLY A 24 -9.89 -18.64 5.22
C GLY A 24 -10.61 -18.78 6.55
N LYS A 25 -10.08 -19.65 7.41
CA LYS A 25 -10.66 -19.88 8.72
C LYS A 25 -10.29 -18.75 9.68
N ALA A 26 -11.28 -18.26 10.44
CA ALA A 26 -11.05 -17.25 11.45
C ALA A 26 -10.04 -17.74 12.50
N GLY A 27 -9.07 -16.88 12.83
CA GLY A 27 -7.93 -17.16 13.71
C GLY A 27 -6.69 -17.68 12.99
N ASP A 28 -6.77 -18.06 11.72
CA ASP A 28 -5.59 -18.41 10.92
C ASP A 28 -4.83 -17.13 10.51
N SER A 29 -3.52 -17.28 10.28
CA SER A 29 -2.71 -16.23 9.67
C SER A 29 -2.77 -16.35 8.16
N LEU A 30 -3.03 -15.22 7.50
CA LEU A 30 -3.04 -15.10 6.05
C LEU A 30 -1.86 -14.25 5.59
N GLU A 31 -1.13 -14.74 4.60
CA GLU A 31 -0.15 -13.98 3.86
C GLU A 31 -0.87 -13.18 2.77
N ILE A 32 -0.58 -11.88 2.69
CA ILE A 32 -1.09 -10.96 1.68
C ILE A 32 0.09 -10.44 0.88
N GLU A 33 0.20 -10.88 -0.36
CA GLU A 33 1.18 -10.38 -1.31
C GLU A 33 0.74 -9.02 -1.87
N THR A 34 1.66 -8.06 -1.87
CA THR A 34 1.41 -6.72 -2.39
C THR A 34 2.57 -6.29 -3.28
N ALA A 35 2.24 -6.04 -4.55
CA ALA A 35 3.15 -5.52 -5.55
C ALA A 35 3.14 -3.99 -5.55
N PHE A 36 4.33 -3.40 -5.67
CA PHE A 36 4.55 -1.96 -5.73
C PHE A 36 5.27 -1.61 -7.03
N GLN A 37 4.78 -0.59 -7.72
CA GLN A 37 5.44 -0.05 -8.90
C GLN A 37 5.53 1.45 -8.77
N ALA A 38 6.68 2.02 -9.11
CA ALA A 38 6.88 3.46 -9.10
C ALA A 38 7.91 3.88 -10.14
N SER A 39 7.75 5.09 -10.67
CA SER A 39 8.72 5.73 -11.56
C SER A 39 8.70 7.24 -11.40
N SER A 40 9.86 7.87 -11.58
CA SER A 40 10.01 9.32 -11.62
C SER A 40 10.79 9.70 -12.88
N PRO A 41 10.41 10.78 -13.59
CA PRO A 41 11.19 11.28 -14.71
C PRO A 41 12.46 12.03 -14.26
N LEU A 42 12.63 12.28 -12.96
CA LEU A 42 13.72 13.09 -12.40
C LEU A 42 14.84 12.26 -11.77
N GLY A 43 14.60 10.98 -11.48
CA GLY A 43 15.57 10.09 -10.85
C GLY A 43 14.98 8.73 -10.52
N GLU A 44 15.79 7.83 -9.96
CA GLU A 44 15.32 6.52 -9.53
C GLU A 44 14.45 6.61 -8.27
N VAL A 45 13.38 5.81 -8.20
CA VAL A 45 12.58 5.67 -6.97
C VAL A 45 13.31 4.72 -6.02
N THR A 46 13.79 5.27 -4.91
CA THR A 46 14.69 4.56 -3.99
C THR A 46 14.04 4.25 -2.64
N GLN A 47 12.98 4.99 -2.29
CA GLN A 47 12.32 4.84 -0.99
C GLN A 47 10.80 4.74 -1.13
N MET A 48 10.20 4.07 -0.17
CA MET A 48 8.76 4.03 0.01
C MET A 48 8.42 4.04 1.50
N ARG A 49 7.20 4.43 1.85
CA ARG A 49 6.63 4.21 3.18
C ARG A 49 5.24 3.64 3.03
N VAL A 50 4.95 2.59 3.79
CA VAL A 50 3.74 1.79 3.62
C VAL A 50 3.01 1.64 4.95
N ARG A 51 1.69 1.71 4.90
CA ARG A 51 0.81 1.31 6.00
C ARG A 51 -0.31 0.44 5.46
N PHE A 52 -0.77 -0.49 6.28
CA PHE A 52 -1.93 -1.32 5.98
C PHE A 52 -2.90 -1.38 7.16
N GLY A 53 -4.16 -1.74 6.88
CA GLY A 53 -5.19 -1.85 7.90
C GLY A 53 -6.60 -1.94 7.33
N SER A 54 -7.60 -1.77 8.19
CA SER A 54 -9.02 -1.92 7.83
C SER A 54 -9.65 -0.68 7.17
N ARG A 55 -8.83 0.30 6.81
CA ARG A 55 -9.24 1.55 6.14
C ARG A 55 -8.05 2.15 5.39
N PRO A 56 -8.28 2.98 4.36
CA PRO A 56 -7.22 3.73 3.71
C PRO A 56 -6.56 4.74 4.65
N PHE A 57 -5.26 5.02 4.43
CA PHE A 57 -4.52 6.05 5.13
C PHE A 57 -4.26 7.25 4.21
N ALA A 58 -4.56 8.45 4.71
CA ALA A 58 -4.22 9.71 4.08
C ALA A 58 -2.74 10.07 4.31
N GLU A 59 -2.26 11.10 3.60
CA GLU A 59 -0.88 11.56 3.67
C GLU A 59 -0.45 11.88 5.11
N GLU A 60 -1.27 12.59 5.88
CA GLU A 60 -0.98 12.98 7.26
C GLU A 60 -0.85 11.77 8.20
N GLN A 61 -1.40 10.62 7.82
CA GLN A 61 -1.30 9.38 8.61
C GLN A 61 -0.11 8.52 8.17
N LEU A 62 0.35 8.70 6.93
CA LEU A 62 1.56 8.10 6.38
C LEU A 62 2.83 8.87 6.79
N THR A 63 2.73 10.15 7.13
CA THR A 63 3.88 10.92 7.65
C THR A 63 4.49 10.35 8.92
N ALA A 64 3.72 9.60 9.71
CA ALA A 64 4.18 8.90 10.90
C ALA A 64 4.80 7.52 10.61
N ALA A 65 4.73 7.02 9.36
CA ALA A 65 5.40 5.79 8.97
C ALA A 65 6.86 6.07 8.59
N GLU A 66 7.74 5.17 9.01
CA GLU A 66 9.15 5.22 8.65
C GLU A 66 9.34 5.00 7.14
N TRP A 67 10.29 5.73 6.56
CA TRP A 67 10.75 5.46 5.21
C TRP A 67 11.59 4.18 5.20
N GLU A 68 11.34 3.32 4.22
CA GLU A 68 12.10 2.12 3.93
C GLU A 68 12.62 2.13 2.49
N SER A 69 13.58 1.27 2.17
CA SER A 69 14.03 1.07 0.80
C SER A 69 12.88 0.59 -0.07
N PHE A 70 12.77 1.14 -1.28
CA PHE A 70 11.80 0.67 -2.26
C PHE A 70 12.05 -0.81 -2.56
N VAL A 71 11.01 -1.61 -2.42
CA VAL A 71 10.98 -3.01 -2.83
C VAL A 71 9.72 -3.25 -3.67
N PRO A 72 9.81 -3.96 -4.79
CA PRO A 72 8.67 -4.12 -5.71
C PRO A 72 7.61 -5.10 -5.21
N LEU A 73 7.92 -5.87 -4.16
CA LEU A 73 7.04 -6.89 -3.60
C LEU A 73 7.23 -6.95 -2.08
N LYS A 74 6.13 -6.96 -1.31
CA LYS A 74 6.14 -7.31 0.12
C LYS A 74 5.00 -8.26 0.43
N VAL A 75 5.25 -9.12 1.43
CA VAL A 75 4.24 -9.98 2.04
C VAL A 75 3.89 -9.41 3.41
N PHE A 76 2.61 -9.19 3.65
CA PHE A 76 2.06 -8.79 4.93
C PHE A 76 1.34 -9.96 5.58
N HIS A 77 1.42 -10.06 6.91
CA HIS A 77 0.70 -11.08 7.66
C HIS A 77 -0.46 -10.44 8.41
N ILE A 78 -1.66 -10.99 8.23
CA ILE A 78 -2.85 -10.61 8.99
C ILE A 78 -3.45 -11.83 9.68
N GLU A 79 -4.20 -11.60 10.75
CA GLU A 79 -5.08 -12.60 11.34
C GLU A 79 -6.46 -12.49 10.68
N ILE A 80 -6.99 -13.62 10.23
CA ILE A 80 -8.34 -13.67 9.64
C ILE A 80 -9.36 -13.50 10.76
N VAL A 81 -10.20 -12.47 10.65
CA VAL A 81 -11.35 -12.27 11.54
C VAL A 81 -12.62 -12.82 10.90
N ILE A 82 -13.58 -13.22 11.72
CA ILE A 82 -14.86 -13.73 11.22
C ILE A 82 -15.64 -12.63 10.47
N ASN A 83 -16.33 -13.03 9.39
CA ASN A 83 -17.04 -12.19 8.41
C ASN A 83 -16.16 -11.54 7.34
N TRP A 84 -16.77 -10.67 6.54
CA TRP A 84 -16.13 -9.88 5.48
C TRP A 84 -15.58 -8.57 6.04
N VAL A 85 -14.29 -8.33 5.84
CA VAL A 85 -13.62 -7.06 6.20
C VAL A 85 -12.82 -6.52 5.02
N GLY A 86 -12.74 -5.19 4.91
CA GLY A 86 -11.84 -4.55 3.96
C GLY A 86 -10.41 -4.53 4.50
N TYR A 87 -9.45 -4.85 3.65
CA TYR A 87 -8.02 -4.68 3.88
C TYR A 87 -7.47 -3.69 2.88
N TYR A 88 -6.72 -2.71 3.37
CA TYR A 88 -6.20 -1.60 2.58
C TYR A 88 -4.68 -1.52 2.76
N VAL A 89 -3.95 -1.28 1.67
CA VAL A 89 -2.55 -0.88 1.68
C VAL A 89 -2.46 0.53 1.12
N SER A 90 -1.78 1.43 1.84
CA SER A 90 -1.49 2.79 1.41
C SER A 90 0.01 3.01 1.36
N VAL A 91 0.51 3.57 0.26
CA VAL A 91 1.94 3.76 0.01
C VAL A 91 2.22 5.16 -0.53
N GLN A 92 3.34 5.73 -0.12
CA GLN A 92 3.93 6.91 -0.75
C GLN A 92 5.37 6.60 -1.16
N TYR A 93 5.77 7.08 -2.32
CA TYR A 93 7.07 6.84 -2.92
C TYR A 93 7.93 8.10 -2.89
N MET A 94 9.25 7.90 -2.88
CA MET A 94 10.23 8.98 -2.97
C MET A 94 11.38 8.60 -3.89
N ASP A 95 11.73 9.52 -4.78
CA ASP A 95 12.91 9.38 -5.63
C ASP A 95 14.21 9.81 -4.93
N GLU A 96 15.35 9.48 -5.52
CA GLU A 96 16.68 9.80 -5.01
C GLU A 96 16.92 11.31 -4.80
N ASN A 97 16.13 12.18 -5.44
CA ASN A 97 16.20 13.62 -5.30
C ASN A 97 15.27 14.15 -4.19
N GLY A 98 14.53 13.27 -3.52
CA GLY A 98 13.58 13.61 -2.46
C GLY A 98 12.21 14.08 -2.97
N ASN A 99 11.90 13.91 -4.26
CA ASN A 99 10.56 14.21 -4.75
C ASN A 99 9.58 13.14 -4.30
N LEU A 100 8.39 13.56 -3.87
CA LEU A 100 7.34 12.67 -3.38
C LEU A 100 6.28 12.41 -4.44
N SER A 101 5.62 11.26 -4.31
CA SER A 101 4.36 10.99 -4.99
C SER A 101 3.16 11.40 -4.13
N ALA A 102 1.96 11.45 -4.73
CA ALA A 102 0.70 11.25 -4.01
C ALA A 102 0.73 9.93 -3.21
N VAL A 103 -0.24 9.78 -2.30
CA VAL A 103 -0.53 8.49 -1.68
C VAL A 103 -1.32 7.62 -2.65
N TYR A 104 -0.81 6.43 -2.94
CA TYR A 104 -1.50 5.38 -3.68
C TYR A 104 -2.12 4.37 -2.73
N GLN A 105 -3.27 3.83 -3.12
CA GLN A 105 -4.06 2.92 -2.29
C GLN A 105 -4.53 1.73 -3.12
N GLY A 106 -4.48 0.56 -2.50
CA GLY A 106 -5.08 -0.68 -2.99
C GLY A 106 -5.92 -1.30 -1.89
N ASP A 107 -6.97 -2.01 -2.26
CA ASP A 107 -7.85 -2.70 -1.33
C ASP A 107 -8.27 -4.08 -1.83
N ILE A 108 -8.56 -4.96 -0.86
CA ILE A 108 -9.10 -6.29 -1.10
C ILE A 108 -10.09 -6.63 0.02
N SER A 109 -11.08 -7.47 -0.29
CA SER A 109 -11.98 -8.02 0.72
C SER A 109 -11.42 -9.32 1.31
N VAL A 110 -11.40 -9.43 2.63
CA VAL A 110 -10.95 -10.63 3.35
C VAL A 110 -12.17 -11.30 3.99
N GLU A 111 -12.46 -12.55 3.64
CA GLU A 111 -13.54 -13.36 4.21
C GLU A 111 -13.01 -14.34 5.26
N GLY A 112 -13.58 -14.30 6.46
CA GLY A 112 -13.36 -15.31 7.50
C GLY A 112 -14.59 -16.16 7.79
N HIS A 113 -14.41 -17.49 7.78
CA HIS A 113 -15.42 -18.45 8.20
C HIS A 113 -15.01 -19.21 9.49
N PRO A 114 -15.97 -19.80 10.23
CA PRO A 114 -15.68 -20.64 11.41
C PRO A 114 -14.79 -21.85 11.13
#